data_AF-A0AAU9IWN4-F1
#
_entry.id   AF-A0AAU9IWN4-F1
#
_cell.length_a   1.000
_cell.length_b   1.000
_cell.length_c   1.000
_cell.angle_alpha   90.00
_cell.angle_beta   90.00
_cell.angle_gamma   90.00
#
_symmetry.space_group_name_H-M   'P 1'
#
loop_
_entity.id
_entity.type
_entity.pdbx_description
1 polymer ?
#
loop_
_entity_poly.entity_id
_entity_poly.type
_entity_poly.pdbx_seq_one_letter_code
_entity_poly.pdbx_strand_id
1 'polypeptide(L)'
;MKIHELFAEDPLLFEKICELLKTKEKELIRSIISIMTGDFAIKLLEQTLEIEDNGGLFKDNWEKRSLRGVFFYLLKQNTTPAQQKLIFNPETQEKKKRYKERKRLIMKLKSLSRQDEAEEGGKPLHSLWDRLSKASEELPTFKLSPGILSINQLIK
;
A
#
# COMPACT_ATOMS: atom_id res chain seq x y z
N MET A 1 27.14 2.04 2.31
CA MET A 1 26.62 2.33 0.95
C MET A 1 25.34 1.52 0.75
N LYS A 2 24.17 2.17 0.65
CA LYS A 2 22.89 1.51 0.37
C LYS A 2 22.71 1.43 -1.15
N ILE A 3 23.05 0.28 -1.74
CA ILE A 3 22.90 0.03 -3.17
C ILE A 3 21.41 0.06 -3.60
N HIS A 4 20.48 -0.07 -2.65
CA HIS A 4 19.04 -0.01 -2.89
C HIS A 4 18.48 1.37 -3.26
N GLU A 5 19.21 2.48 -3.05
CA GLU A 5 18.70 3.84 -3.31
C GLU A 5 18.98 4.35 -4.74
N LEU A 6 19.89 3.73 -5.50
CA LEU A 6 20.34 4.26 -6.80
C LEU A 6 19.53 3.77 -8.02
N PHE A 7 18.75 2.71 -7.89
CA PHE A 7 17.97 2.12 -8.99
C PHE A 7 16.45 2.15 -8.77
N ALA A 8 15.99 2.73 -7.66
CA ALA A 8 14.60 2.74 -7.26
C ALA A 8 13.75 3.83 -7.95
N GLU A 9 14.39 4.77 -8.64
CA GLU A 9 13.73 5.93 -9.24
C GLU A 9 14.17 6.17 -10.67
N ASP A 10 13.86 5.24 -11.59
CA ASP A 10 13.61 5.64 -12.97
C ASP A 10 12.11 6.01 -13.06
N PRO A 11 11.75 7.31 -12.98
CA PRO A 11 10.35 7.73 -12.94
C PRO A 11 9.62 7.36 -14.24
N LEU A 12 10.35 7.33 -15.36
CA LEU A 12 9.81 7.01 -16.68
C LEU A 12 9.45 5.52 -16.77
N LEU A 13 10.31 4.63 -16.26
CA LEU A 13 10.02 3.20 -16.21
C LEU A 13 8.79 2.89 -15.34
N PHE A 14 8.72 3.52 -14.17
CA PHE A 14 7.60 3.36 -13.26
C PHE A 14 6.27 3.80 -13.89
N GLU A 15 6.23 4.97 -14.54
CA GLU A 15 5.04 5.48 -15.20
C GLU A 15 4.62 4.58 -16.37
N LYS A 16 5.58 4.15 -17.19
CA LYS A 16 5.33 3.26 -18.33
C LYS A 16 4.74 1.91 -17.90
N ILE A 17 5.29 1.29 -16.85
CA ILE A 17 4.74 0.05 -16.29
C ILE A 17 3.33 0.28 -15.74
N CYS A 18 3.11 1.38 -15.02
CA CYS A 18 1.79 1.68 -14.44
C CYS A 18 0.71 1.89 -15.52
N GLU A 19 1.06 2.59 -16.59
CA GLU A 19 0.19 2.85 -17.73
C GLU A 19 -0.16 1.56 -18.48
N LEU A 20 0.86 0.76 -18.84
CA LEU A 20 0.66 -0.51 -19.55
C LEU A 20 -0.16 -1.51 -18.74
N LEU A 21 0.15 -1.67 -17.46
CA LEU A 21 -0.56 -2.62 -16.59
C LEU A 21 -1.92 -2.08 -16.09
N LYS A 22 -2.25 -0.82 -16.40
CA LYS A 22 -3.46 -0.10 -15.94
C LYS A 22 -3.72 -0.31 -14.44
N THR A 23 -2.66 -0.26 -13.64
CA THR A 23 -2.73 -0.60 -12.21
C THR A 23 -3.05 0.61 -11.34
N LYS A 24 -3.94 0.42 -10.36
CA LYS A 24 -4.22 1.42 -9.31
C LYS A 24 -3.23 1.32 -8.15
N GLU A 25 -2.51 0.21 -8.05
CA GLU A 25 -1.60 -0.11 -6.94
C GLU A 25 -0.16 0.28 -7.29
N LYS A 26 0.07 1.58 -7.45
CA LYS A 26 1.38 2.18 -7.75
C LYS A 26 2.50 1.74 -6.79
N GLU A 27 2.16 1.58 -5.52
CA GLU A 27 3.10 1.17 -4.48
C GLU A 27 3.66 -0.24 -4.71
N LEU A 28 2.86 -1.16 -5.26
CA LEU A 28 3.31 -2.51 -5.56
C LEU A 28 4.37 -2.50 -6.66
N ILE A 29 4.16 -1.69 -7.71
CA ILE A 29 5.13 -1.54 -8.81
C ILE A 29 6.45 -0.94 -8.29
N ARG A 30 6.39 0.05 -7.40
CA ARG A 30 7.59 0.59 -6.74
C ARG A 30 8.36 -0.47 -5.96
N SER A 31 7.64 -1.30 -5.19
CA SER A 31 8.28 -2.42 -4.47
C SER A 31 8.93 -3.42 -5.42
N ILE A 32 8.32 -3.71 -6.57
CA ILE A 32 8.88 -4.62 -7.57
C ILE A 32 10.19 -4.06 -8.13
N ILE A 33 10.18 -2.81 -8.62
CA ILE A 33 11.37 -2.16 -9.20
C ILE A 33 12.50 -2.08 -8.16
N SER A 34 12.17 -1.74 -6.91
CA SER A 34 13.14 -1.63 -5.82
C SER A 34 13.76 -2.98 -5.41
N ILE A 35 12.97 -4.04 -5.36
CA ILE A 35 13.42 -5.37 -4.92
C ILE A 35 14.14 -6.12 -6.05
N MET A 36 13.70 -5.95 -7.30
CA MET A 36 14.17 -6.75 -8.43
C MET A 36 15.11 -6.02 -9.39
N THR A 37 15.32 -4.70 -9.21
CA THR A 37 16.04 -3.78 -10.10
C THR A 37 15.28 -3.41 -11.38
N GLY A 38 15.57 -2.23 -11.93
CA GLY A 38 14.92 -1.69 -13.13
C GLY A 38 15.09 -2.57 -14.37
N ASP A 39 16.29 -3.09 -14.61
CA ASP A 39 16.60 -3.93 -15.77
C ASP A 39 15.75 -5.22 -15.80
N PHE A 40 15.54 -5.81 -14.63
CA PHE A 40 14.66 -6.97 -14.52
C PHE A 40 13.21 -6.61 -14.83
N ALA A 41 12.73 -5.46 -14.34
CA ALA A 41 11.37 -5.00 -14.62
C ALA A 41 11.14 -4.71 -16.11
N ILE A 42 12.13 -4.18 -16.82
CA ILE A 42 12.10 -3.98 -18.28
C ILE A 42 12.00 -5.33 -19.00
N LYS A 43 12.92 -6.26 -18.72
CA LYS A 43 12.91 -7.59 -19.34
C LYS A 43 11.60 -8.33 -19.09
N LEU A 44 11.08 -8.23 -17.87
CA LEU A 44 9.81 -8.83 -17.50
C LEU A 44 8.64 -8.23 -18.31
N LEU A 45 8.67 -6.92 -18.54
CA LEU A 45 7.67 -6.23 -19.35
C LEU A 45 7.74 -6.66 -20.82
N GLU A 46 8.95 -6.76 -21.39
CA GLU A 46 9.17 -7.25 -22.76
C GLU A 46 8.63 -8.67 -22.93
N GLN A 47 8.99 -9.59 -22.01
CA GLN A 47 8.45 -10.95 -22.00
C GLN A 47 6.93 -11.00 -21.86
N THR A 48 6.36 -10.08 -21.08
CA THR A 48 4.89 -9.99 -20.92
C THR A 48 4.22 -9.64 -22.25
N LEU A 49 4.78 -8.68 -23.00
CA LEU A 49 4.26 -8.25 -24.30
C LEU A 49 4.41 -9.37 -25.34
N GLU A 50 5.58 -10.01 -25.40
CA GLU A 50 5.83 -11.15 -26.29
C GLU A 50 4.83 -12.29 -26.05
N ILE A 51 4.52 -12.62 -24.79
CA ILE A 51 3.54 -13.65 -24.48
C ILE A 51 2.13 -13.24 -24.93
N GLU A 52 1.72 -11.99 -24.73
CA GLU A 52 0.40 -11.53 -25.19
C GLU A 52 0.29 -11.53 -26.71
N ASP A 53 1.34 -11.11 -27.43
CA ASP A 53 1.40 -11.15 -28.89
C ASP A 53 1.33 -12.59 -29.43
N ASN A 54 1.88 -13.56 -28.69
CA ASN A 54 1.80 -14.99 -29.00
C ASN A 54 0.48 -15.65 -28.54
N GLY A 55 -0.56 -14.88 -28.21
CA GLY A 55 -1.88 -15.38 -27.85
C GLY A 55 -2.20 -15.32 -26.34
N GLY A 56 -1.24 -14.92 -25.52
CA GLY A 56 -1.38 -14.75 -24.08
C GLY A 56 -1.26 -16.05 -23.29
N LEU A 57 -1.60 -15.99 -22.01
CA LEU A 57 -1.46 -17.12 -21.10
C LEU A 57 -2.80 -17.47 -20.44
N PHE A 58 -3.15 -18.75 -20.38
CA PHE A 58 -4.37 -19.22 -19.75
C PHE A 58 -4.13 -19.64 -18.30
N LYS A 59 -5.10 -19.33 -17.44
CA LYS A 59 -5.20 -19.92 -16.09
C LYS A 59 -5.66 -21.38 -16.19
N ASP A 60 -5.57 -22.11 -15.09
CA ASP A 60 -5.98 -23.52 -15.02
C ASP A 60 -7.48 -23.73 -15.32
N ASN A 61 -8.29 -22.69 -15.12
CA ASN A 61 -9.71 -22.66 -15.45
C ASN A 61 -9.99 -22.28 -16.92
N TRP A 62 -8.98 -22.32 -17.80
CA TRP A 62 -9.06 -21.92 -19.22
C TRP A 62 -9.44 -20.46 -19.47
N GLU A 63 -9.41 -19.62 -18.44
CA GLU A 63 -9.61 -18.18 -18.60
C GLU A 63 -8.30 -17.52 -19.03
N LYS A 64 -8.33 -16.73 -20.11
CA LYS A 64 -7.15 -15.96 -20.55
C LYS A 64 -6.77 -14.96 -19.46
N ARG A 65 -5.50 -14.96 -19.04
CA ARG A 65 -4.94 -13.93 -18.15
C ARG A 65 -4.94 -12.60 -18.90
N SER A 66 -5.23 -11.52 -18.18
CA SER A 66 -4.96 -10.17 -18.70
C SER A 66 -3.46 -9.94 -18.82
N LEU A 67 -3.03 -8.97 -19.63
CA LEU A 67 -1.64 -8.49 -19.70
C LEU A 67 -1.02 -8.29 -18.29
N ARG A 68 -1.78 -7.68 -17.38
CA ARG A 68 -1.41 -7.52 -15.97
C ARG A 68 -1.26 -8.87 -15.24
N GLY A 69 -2.19 -9.80 -15.49
CA GLY A 69 -2.12 -11.15 -14.94
C GLY A 69 -0.92 -11.93 -15.46
N VAL A 70 -0.52 -11.76 -16.72
CA VAL A 70 0.69 -12.33 -17.31
C VAL A 70 1.93 -11.76 -16.64
N PHE A 71 2.02 -10.44 -16.49
CA PHE A 71 3.14 -9.79 -15.80
C PHE A 71 3.36 -10.34 -14.38
N PHE A 72 2.29 -10.40 -13.57
CA PHE A 72 2.40 -10.93 -12.20
C PHE A 72 2.62 -12.44 -12.14
N TYR A 73 2.16 -13.18 -13.15
CA TYR A 73 2.48 -14.60 -13.28
C TYR A 73 3.99 -14.77 -13.51
N LEU A 74 4.56 -14.09 -14.51
CA LEU A 74 5.99 -14.15 -14.80
C LEU A 74 6.82 -13.68 -13.61
N LEU A 75 6.40 -12.61 -12.92
CA LEU A 75 7.07 -12.13 -11.72
C LEU A 75 7.19 -13.24 -10.67
N LYS A 76 6.09 -13.97 -10.42
CA LYS A 76 6.09 -15.08 -9.46
C LYS A 76 6.98 -16.24 -9.91
N GLN A 77 7.01 -16.56 -11.20
CA GLN A 77 7.87 -17.63 -11.71
C GLN A 77 9.36 -17.29 -11.60
N ASN A 78 9.72 -16.01 -11.74
CA ASN A 78 11.10 -15.53 -11.72
C ASN A 78 11.56 -15.02 -10.34
N THR A 79 10.77 -15.22 -9.28
CA THR A 79 11.10 -14.76 -7.92
C THR A 79 11.11 -15.90 -6.93
N THR A 80 12.04 -15.83 -5.97
CA THR A 80 12.07 -16.75 -4.83
C THR A 80 10.89 -16.47 -3.88
N PRO A 81 10.44 -17.46 -3.08
CA PRO A 81 9.40 -17.24 -2.08
C PRO A 81 9.72 -16.12 -1.07
N ALA A 82 11.01 -15.90 -0.77
CA ALA A 82 11.45 -14.80 0.08
C ALA A 82 11.25 -13.43 -0.59
N GLN A 83 11.62 -13.29 -1.87
CA GLN A 83 11.36 -12.07 -2.64
C GLN A 83 9.86 -11.82 -2.83
N GLN A 84 9.08 -12.86 -3.10
CA GLN A 84 7.62 -12.75 -3.18
C GLN A 84 7.02 -12.24 -1.87
N LYS A 85 7.50 -12.72 -0.72
CA LYS A 85 7.06 -12.21 0.58
C LYS A 85 7.40 -10.73 0.74
N LEU A 86 8.54 -10.26 0.26
CA LEU A 86 8.90 -8.84 0.33
C LEU A 86 8.04 -7.98 -0.62
N ILE A 87 7.79 -8.47 -1.84
CA ILE A 87 7.03 -7.77 -2.88
C ILE A 87 5.53 -7.71 -2.53
N PHE A 88 4.96 -8.84 -2.11
CA PHE A 88 3.52 -9.01 -1.91
C PHE A 88 3.09 -8.96 -0.44
N ASN A 89 3.96 -8.53 0.50
CA ASN A 89 3.64 -8.61 1.93
C ASN A 89 2.31 -7.91 2.27
N PRO A 90 1.27 -8.64 2.71
CA PRO A 90 -0.03 -8.07 3.02
C PRO A 90 0.01 -7.12 4.24
N GLU A 91 0.97 -7.29 5.15
CA GLU A 91 1.03 -6.50 6.38
C GLU A 91 1.27 -5.00 6.12
N THR A 92 2.03 -4.67 5.07
CA THR A 92 2.30 -3.30 4.62
C THR A 92 1.06 -2.66 3.97
N GLN A 93 0.29 -3.45 3.22
CA GLN A 93 -0.97 -3.00 2.63
C GLN A 93 -2.04 -2.78 3.70
N GLU A 94 -2.06 -3.64 4.72
CA GLU A 94 -3.02 -3.56 5.82
C GLU A 94 -2.69 -2.43 6.79
N LYS A 95 -1.40 -2.12 7.01
CA LYS A 95 -0.97 -0.88 7.66
C LYS A 95 -1.40 0.36 6.87
N LYS A 96 -1.23 0.36 5.54
CA LYS A 96 -1.68 1.46 4.66
C LYS A 96 -3.21 1.63 4.65
N LYS A 97 -3.98 0.53 4.65
CA LYS A 97 -5.45 0.55 4.73
C LYS A 97 -5.91 1.11 6.09
N ARG A 98 -5.35 0.59 7.20
CA ARG A 98 -5.63 1.07 8.56
C ARG A 98 -5.31 2.56 8.72
N TYR A 99 -4.20 3.04 8.16
CA TYR A 99 -3.85 4.46 8.17
C TYR A 99 -4.89 5.31 7.41
N LYS A 100 -5.32 4.88 6.22
CA LYS A 100 -6.35 5.59 5.43
C LYS A 100 -7.69 5.64 6.15
N GLU A 101 -8.12 4.55 6.78
CA GLU A 101 -9.34 4.49 7.59
C GLU A 101 -9.27 5.43 8.79
N ARG A 102 -8.17 5.42 9.55
CA ARG A 102 -7.94 6.37 10.65
C ARG A 102 -8.02 7.83 10.18
N LYS A 103 -7.38 8.16 9.06
CA LYS A 103 -7.39 9.52 8.52
C LYS A 103 -8.80 9.98 8.11
N ARG A 104 -9.59 9.09 7.50
CA ARG A 104 -11.00 9.38 7.15
C ARG A 104 -11.85 9.62 8.39
N LEU A 105 -11.68 8.80 9.43
CA LEU A 105 -12.41 8.97 10.69
C LEU A 105 -12.08 10.32 11.34
N ILE A 106 -10.79 10.68 11.40
CA ILE A 106 -10.35 11.98 11.94
C ILE A 106 -10.94 13.15 11.13
N MET A 107 -10.96 13.06 9.80
CA MET A 107 -11.57 14.10 8.95
C MET A 107 -13.08 14.21 9.20
N LYS A 108 -13.78 13.07 9.30
CA LYS A 108 -15.22 13.04 9.57
C LYS A 108 -15.55 13.63 10.95
N LEU A 109 -14.74 13.30 11.96
CA LEU A 109 -14.88 13.88 13.31
C LEU A 109 -14.62 15.38 13.32
N LYS A 110 -13.61 15.86 12.58
CA LYS A 110 -13.35 17.30 12.43
C LYS A 110 -14.45 18.05 11.68
N SER A 111 -15.12 17.41 10.72
CA SER A 111 -16.26 18.04 10.03
C SER A 111 -17.50 18.10 10.91
N LEU A 112 -17.75 17.05 11.71
CA LEU A 112 -18.85 17.02 12.68
C LEU A 112 -18.63 18.06 13.79
N SER A 113 -17.41 18.16 14.33
CA SER A 113 -17.10 19.15 15.37
C SER A 113 -17.25 20.60 14.90
N ARG A 114 -17.01 20.88 13.61
CA ARG A 114 -17.24 22.21 13.02
C ARG A 114 -18.72 22.56 12.86
N GLN A 115 -19.59 21.55 12.76
CA GLN A 115 -21.04 21.73 12.73
C GLN A 115 -21.56 21.98 14.15
N ASP A 116 -21.06 21.22 15.13
CA ASP A 116 -21.42 21.40 16.54
C ASP A 116 -20.95 22.77 17.09
N GLU A 117 -19.77 23.26 16.69
CA GLU A 117 -19.26 24.60 17.05
C GLU A 117 -20.04 25.75 16.41
N ALA A 118 -20.79 25.50 15.32
CA ALA A 118 -21.63 26.50 14.68
C ALA A 118 -23.03 26.60 15.32
N GLU A 119 -23.46 25.55 16.04
CA GLU A 119 -24.78 25.48 16.70
C GLU A 119 -24.70 25.76 18.21
N GLU A 120 -23.61 25.42 18.89
CA GLU A 120 -23.40 25.74 20.31
C GLU A 120 -22.15 26.61 20.50
N GLY A 121 -22.35 27.83 21.01
CA GLY A 121 -21.29 28.78 21.31
C GLY A 121 -20.20 28.20 22.22
N GLY A 122 -19.08 27.82 21.59
CA GLY A 122 -17.74 27.73 22.16
C GLY A 122 -17.58 26.83 23.40
N LYS A 123 -17.33 25.54 23.20
CA LYS A 123 -16.55 24.73 24.16
C LYS A 123 -15.40 24.01 23.45
N PRO A 124 -14.16 24.12 23.94
CA PRO A 124 -12.96 23.92 23.14
C PRO A 124 -12.65 22.45 22.85
N LEU A 125 -11.84 22.28 21.80
CA LEU A 125 -11.20 21.08 21.25
C LEU A 125 -10.73 20.01 22.26
N HIS A 126 -10.54 20.38 23.53
CA HIS A 126 -10.09 19.52 24.63
C HIS A 126 -11.09 18.39 24.95
N SER A 127 -12.41 18.66 24.92
CA SER A 127 -13.43 17.65 25.24
C SER A 127 -13.54 16.54 24.18
N LEU A 128 -13.16 16.83 22.94
CA LEU A 128 -13.24 15.89 21.84
C LEU A 128 -12.10 14.88 21.88
N TRP A 129 -10.92 15.31 22.34
CA TRP A 129 -9.80 14.42 22.66
C TRP A 129 -10.11 13.53 23.87
N ASP A 130 -10.77 14.05 24.91
CA ASP A 130 -11.22 13.24 26.04
C ASP A 130 -12.24 12.18 25.62
N ARG A 131 -13.21 12.54 24.77
CA ARG A 131 -14.20 11.60 24.24
C ARG A 131 -13.57 10.55 23.33
N LEU A 132 -12.54 10.89 22.56
CA LEU A 132 -11.80 9.95 21.71
C LEU A 132 -10.90 9.02 22.52
N SER A 133 -10.23 9.51 23.57
CA SER A 133 -9.48 8.66 24.51
C SER A 133 -10.41 7.68 25.20
N LYS A 134 -11.58 8.14 25.65
CA LYS A 134 -12.57 7.29 26.32
C LYS A 134 -13.18 6.25 25.37
N ALA A 135 -13.49 6.62 24.13
CA ALA A 135 -13.97 5.69 23.10
C ALA A 135 -12.89 4.70 22.63
N SER A 136 -11.61 5.08 22.72
CA SER A 136 -10.47 4.19 22.47
C SER A 136 -10.27 3.16 23.58
N GLU A 137 -10.63 3.48 24.82
CA GLU A 137 -10.57 2.57 25.98
C GLU A 137 -11.69 1.52 25.98
N GLU A 138 -12.84 1.82 25.35
CA GLU A 138 -14.01 0.92 25.29
C GLU A 138 -13.97 -0.12 24.16
N LEU A 139 -12.98 -0.06 23.25
CA LEU A 139 -12.79 -1.10 22.24
C LEU A 139 -12.07 -2.31 22.85
N PRO A 140 -12.55 -3.55 22.62
CA PRO A 140 -11.88 -4.75 23.11
C PRO A 140 -10.44 -4.76 22.57
N THR A 141 -9.50 -4.93 23.50
CA THR A 141 -8.05 -4.90 23.26
C THR A 141 -7.65 -5.81 22.11
N PHE A 142 -7.52 -5.24 20.91
CA PHE A 142 -6.77 -5.87 19.84
C PHE A 142 -5.30 -5.73 20.21
N LYS A 143 -4.76 -6.75 20.90
CA LYS A 143 -3.39 -6.80 21.43
C LYS A 143 -2.39 -6.28 20.39
N LEU A 144 -1.88 -5.07 20.62
CA LEU A 144 -0.65 -4.60 19.98
C LEU A 144 0.49 -5.43 20.58
N SER A 145 1.24 -6.09 19.70
CA SER A 145 2.43 -6.85 20.05
C SER A 145 3.44 -5.98 20.83
N PRO A 146 4.17 -6.57 21.79
CA PRO A 146 5.01 -5.84 22.73
C PRO A 146 6.28 -5.35 22.01
N GLY A 147 6.23 -4.14 21.46
CA GLY A 147 7.39 -3.56 20.80
C GLY A 147 7.21 -2.13 20.28
N ILE A 148 6.08 -1.48 20.52
CA ILE A 148 5.86 -0.09 20.10
C ILE A 148 5.73 0.77 21.35
N LEU A 149 6.65 1.73 21.47
CA LEU A 149 6.71 2.71 22.56
C LEU A 149 5.33 3.30 22.87
N SER A 150 5.08 3.51 24.16
CA SER A 150 3.95 4.30 24.63
C SER A 150 3.98 5.70 24.00
N ILE A 151 2.83 6.18 23.55
CA ILE A 151 2.64 7.49 22.89
C ILE A 151 3.20 8.65 23.74
N ASN A 152 3.32 8.47 25.06
CA ASN A 152 3.91 9.45 25.97
C ASN A 152 5.42 9.67 25.76
N GLN A 153 6.10 8.84 24.97
CA GLN A 153 7.53 9.00 24.68
C GLN A 153 7.83 9.78 23.38
N LEU A 154 6.80 10.28 22.68
CA LEU A 154 6.97 11.02 21.42
C LEU A 154 6.90 12.55 21.57
N ILE A 155 6.81 13.09 22.79
CA ILE A 155 6.68 14.53 23.07
C ILE A 155 7.71 14.99 24.12
N LYS A 156 9.00 14.79 23.84
CA LYS A 156 10.09 15.63 24.35
C LYS A 156 11.09 15.88 23.25
#